data_AF-A0A7S3Y7Z3-F1
#
_entry.id   AF-A0A7S3Y7Z3-F1
#
_cell.length_a   1.000
_cell.length_b   1.000
_cell.length_c   1.000
_cell.angle_alpha   90.00
_cell.angle_beta   90.00
_cell.angle_gamma   90.00
#
_symmetry.space_group_name_H-M   'P 1'
#
loop_
_entity.id
_entity.type
_entity.pdbx_description
1 polymer ?
#
loop_
_entity_poly.entity_id
_entity_poly.type
_entity_poly.pdbx_seq_one_letter_code
_entity_poly.pdbx_strand_id
1 'polypeptide(L)'
;MADKMSREQLLEHVKMLEAKLANAGVEKKKPARQKIDKLSAKVTDENPYSRLMALKRMGIVENYEKIREVTIMLVGVGGVGSVAAEMLTRCGVGKLIMFDYDKVELANMNRLFFRPNQAGMTKVAAASETLADINPDVVFESYSYDITTVKNFEHFQGRMAKGGLNGKPVDLVLCCVDNYEARMAINQACNELDQVWMESGVSENAVSGHIQFCLPGRTACFECSPPLIVSLGGDEKTLKREGVCAASLPTTMGLVSALLVQNVLKYVLNFGSVSYYLGYNALKDFFPTWPMRPNPNCTNAACKKCQAKHKGWEPPVREKKDDAVETEYDNEWGLEVEGEEANDDALQVYPAAVLSLFVSSHGVANPKRGIVNYL
;
A
#
# COMPACT_ATOMS: atom_id res chain seq x y z
N MET A 1 13.19 59.18 -17.57
CA MET A 1 12.03 58.42 -18.10
C MET A 1 12.55 57.09 -18.58
N ALA A 2 12.23 55.99 -17.89
CA ALA A 2 12.64 54.66 -18.34
C ALA A 2 11.74 54.27 -19.52
N ASP A 3 12.36 54.01 -20.67
CA ASP A 3 11.70 53.63 -21.91
C ASP A 3 10.99 52.28 -21.70
N LYS A 4 9.66 52.27 -21.72
CA LYS A 4 8.87 51.05 -21.53
C LYS A 4 8.80 50.32 -22.86
N MET A 5 9.49 49.19 -22.96
CA MET A 5 9.39 48.28 -24.09
C MET A 5 7.93 47.90 -24.37
N SER A 6 7.55 47.91 -25.65
CA SER A 6 6.22 47.46 -26.08
C SER A 6 6.05 45.96 -25.85
N ARG A 7 4.80 45.49 -25.78
CA ARG A 7 4.47 44.06 -25.61
C ARG A 7 5.10 43.18 -26.69
N GLU A 8 5.18 43.67 -27.92
CA GLU A 8 5.79 42.96 -29.05
C GLU A 8 7.32 42.88 -28.89
N GLN A 9 7.95 43.97 -28.45
CA GLN A 9 9.39 43.98 -28.16
C GLN A 9 9.76 43.02 -27.03
N LEU A 10 8.91 42.89 -26.01
CA LEU A 10 9.09 41.92 -24.92
C LEU A 10 8.96 40.48 -25.41
N LEU A 11 7.97 40.17 -26.26
CA LEU A 11 7.78 38.83 -26.82
C LEU A 11 8.95 38.42 -27.72
N GLU A 12 9.46 39.34 -28.54
CA GLU A 12 10.64 39.12 -29.38
C GLU A 12 11.89 38.89 -28.53
N HIS A 13 12.04 39.66 -27.45
CA HIS A 13 13.15 39.51 -26.51
C HIS A 13 13.12 38.17 -25.77
N VAL A 14 11.93 37.70 -25.36
CA VAL A 14 11.74 36.38 -24.74
C VAL A 14 12.14 35.27 -25.72
N LYS A 15 11.65 35.30 -26.96
CA LYS A 15 12.05 34.31 -27.99
C LYS A 15 13.56 34.30 -28.24
N MET A 16 14.18 35.47 -28.26
CA MET A 16 15.63 35.58 -28.43
C MET A 16 16.39 34.99 -27.24
N LEU A 17 15.90 35.20 -26.02
CA LEU A 17 16.48 34.62 -24.81
C LEU A 17 16.28 33.09 -24.76
N GLU A 18 15.11 32.59 -25.14
CA GLU A 18 14.82 31.15 -25.28
C GLU A 18 15.76 30.49 -26.31
N ALA A 19 15.96 31.12 -27.47
CA ALA A 19 16.89 30.65 -28.49
C ALA A 19 18.35 30.71 -28.01
N LYS A 20 18.73 31.75 -27.25
CA LYS A 20 20.06 31.83 -26.62
C LYS A 20 20.26 30.79 -25.54
N LEU A 21 19.25 30.47 -24.74
CA LEU A 21 19.28 29.39 -23.75
C LEU A 21 19.43 28.02 -24.42
N ALA A 22 18.71 27.78 -25.52
CA ALA A 22 18.84 26.57 -26.32
C ALA A 22 20.24 26.43 -26.96
N ASN A 23 20.80 27.53 -27.48
CA ASN A 23 22.12 27.55 -28.13
C ASN A 23 23.30 27.56 -27.16
N ALA A 24 23.13 28.08 -25.94
CA ALA A 24 24.19 28.16 -24.95
C ALA A 24 24.60 26.79 -24.36
N GLY A 25 23.92 25.70 -24.73
CA GLY A 25 24.28 24.35 -24.30
C GLY A 25 24.21 24.17 -22.77
N VAL A 26 23.55 25.09 -22.06
CA VAL A 26 23.36 25.05 -20.59
C VAL A 26 22.20 24.12 -20.21
N GLU A 27 21.71 23.28 -21.12
CA GLU A 27 21.14 22.02 -20.70
C GLU A 27 22.29 21.11 -20.26
N LYS A 28 22.74 21.29 -19.02
CA LYS A 28 23.33 20.16 -18.28
C LYS A 28 22.27 19.06 -18.32
N LYS A 29 22.38 18.12 -19.28
CA LYS A 29 21.56 16.91 -19.30
C LYS A 29 21.65 16.32 -17.91
N LYS A 30 20.57 16.44 -17.14
CA LYS A 30 20.50 15.80 -15.83
C LYS A 30 20.83 14.33 -16.07
N PRO A 31 21.65 13.70 -15.22
CA PRO A 31 21.91 12.28 -15.33
C PRO A 31 20.57 11.56 -15.22
N ALA A 32 20.03 11.15 -16.36
CA ALA A 32 18.75 10.48 -16.47
C ALA A 32 19.03 8.98 -16.52
N ARG A 33 18.31 8.23 -15.69
CA ARG A 33 18.39 6.78 -15.71
C ARG A 33 17.93 6.26 -17.08
N GLN A 34 18.69 5.35 -17.67
CA GLN A 34 18.31 4.69 -18.92
C GLN A 34 17.42 3.47 -18.64
N LYS A 35 16.63 3.06 -19.64
CA LYS A 35 15.86 1.83 -19.57
C LYS A 35 16.78 0.61 -19.54
N ILE A 36 16.45 -0.35 -18.70
CA ILE A 36 17.14 -1.63 -18.51
C ILE A 36 16.16 -2.75 -18.85
N ASP A 37 16.45 -3.48 -19.93
CA ASP A 37 15.57 -4.56 -20.41
C ASP A 37 15.60 -5.80 -19.50
N LYS A 38 16.77 -6.12 -18.93
CA LYS A 38 16.97 -7.27 -18.05
C LYS A 38 17.66 -6.87 -16.76
N LEU A 39 17.09 -7.30 -15.63
CA LEU A 39 17.70 -7.12 -14.32
C LEU A 39 19.05 -7.84 -14.27
N SER A 40 20.06 -7.15 -13.75
CA SER A 40 21.43 -7.66 -13.64
C SER A 40 21.88 -7.66 -12.19
N ALA A 41 22.52 -8.74 -11.76
CA ALA A 41 23.15 -8.84 -10.45
C ALA A 41 24.56 -8.21 -10.43
N LYS A 42 25.05 -7.66 -11.56
CA LYS A 42 26.38 -7.03 -11.60
C LYS A 42 26.41 -5.84 -10.64
N VAL A 43 27.35 -5.86 -9.71
CA VAL A 43 27.51 -4.77 -8.74
C VAL A 43 28.38 -3.71 -9.38
N THR A 44 27.74 -2.63 -9.83
CA THR A 44 28.40 -1.40 -10.29
C THR A 44 27.59 -0.21 -9.75
N ASP A 45 28.18 0.98 -9.81
CA ASP A 45 27.52 2.19 -9.30
C ASP A 45 26.41 2.68 -10.24
N GLU A 46 26.44 2.27 -11.51
CA GLU A 46 25.43 2.60 -12.53
C GLU A 46 24.23 1.66 -12.51
N ASN A 47 24.29 0.52 -11.82
CA ASN A 47 23.20 -0.45 -11.78
C ASN A 47 22.29 -0.21 -10.54
N PRO A 48 21.12 0.42 -10.71
CA PRO A 48 20.19 0.72 -9.61
C PRO A 48 19.59 -0.54 -8.98
N TYR A 49 19.64 -1.69 -9.67
CA TYR A 49 19.08 -2.96 -9.20
C TYR A 49 20.09 -3.84 -8.48
N SER A 50 21.38 -3.48 -8.48
CA SER A 50 22.46 -4.29 -7.90
C SER A 50 22.19 -4.73 -6.45
N ARG A 51 21.67 -3.81 -5.62
CA ARG A 51 21.36 -4.08 -4.20
C ARG A 51 20.08 -4.90 -4.02
N LEU A 52 19.11 -4.74 -4.91
CA LEU A 52 17.89 -5.53 -4.92
C LEU A 52 18.17 -6.98 -5.34
N MET A 53 18.97 -7.16 -6.39
CA MET A 53 19.43 -8.48 -6.86
C MET A 53 20.32 -9.21 -5.85
N ALA A 54 20.92 -8.51 -4.88
CA ALA A 54 21.65 -9.14 -3.80
C ALA A 54 20.76 -10.02 -2.91
N LEU A 55 19.46 -9.74 -2.80
CA LEU A 55 18.49 -10.58 -2.06
C LEU A 55 18.45 -12.01 -2.60
N LYS A 56 18.64 -12.18 -3.92
CA LYS A 56 18.76 -13.50 -4.55
C LYS A 56 20.05 -14.22 -4.18
N ARG A 57 21.16 -13.48 -4.10
CA ARG A 57 22.47 -14.03 -3.68
C ARG A 57 22.48 -14.43 -2.21
N MET A 58 21.74 -13.69 -1.38
CA MET A 58 21.60 -13.97 0.06
C MET A 58 20.57 -15.08 0.36
N GLY A 59 19.96 -15.68 -0.66
CA GLY A 59 18.96 -16.74 -0.47
C GLY A 59 17.62 -16.29 0.11
N ILE A 60 17.37 -14.97 0.20
CA ILE A 60 16.12 -14.43 0.76
C ILE A 60 14.98 -14.49 -0.25
N VAL A 61 15.27 -14.19 -1.51
CA VAL A 61 14.29 -14.18 -2.61
C VAL A 61 14.83 -14.96 -3.80
N GLU A 62 14.25 -16.13 -4.08
CA GLU A 62 14.74 -17.03 -5.14
C GLU A 62 14.68 -16.41 -6.53
N ASN A 63 13.60 -15.70 -6.84
CA ASN A 63 13.37 -15.07 -8.16
C ASN A 63 12.90 -13.62 -8.00
N TYR A 64 13.84 -12.73 -7.69
CA TYR A 64 13.55 -11.30 -7.58
C TYR A 64 13.07 -10.72 -8.92
N GLU A 65 13.55 -11.27 -10.05
CA GLU A 65 13.24 -10.75 -11.38
C GLU A 65 11.75 -10.79 -11.72
N LYS A 66 10.99 -11.71 -11.10
CA LYS A 66 9.53 -11.82 -11.20
C LYS A 66 8.81 -10.50 -10.91
N ILE A 67 9.38 -9.59 -10.11
CA ILE A 67 8.76 -8.27 -9.84
C ILE A 67 8.47 -7.47 -11.12
N ARG A 68 9.25 -7.68 -12.19
CA ARG A 68 9.06 -7.04 -13.51
C ARG A 68 7.83 -7.53 -14.26
N GLU A 69 7.27 -8.66 -13.86
CA GLU A 69 6.09 -9.27 -14.46
C GLU A 69 4.80 -8.90 -13.72
N VAL A 70 4.92 -8.19 -12.58
CA VAL A 70 3.80 -7.84 -11.72
C VAL A 70 3.18 -6.51 -12.15
N THR A 71 1.86 -6.49 -12.22
CA THR A 71 1.04 -5.28 -12.31
C THR A 71 0.30 -5.03 -11.01
N ILE A 72 0.53 -3.85 -10.43
CA ILE A 72 -0.17 -3.40 -9.23
C ILE A 72 -1.14 -2.27 -9.62
N MET A 73 -2.39 -2.40 -9.21
CA MET A 73 -3.38 -1.33 -9.30
C MET A 73 -3.45 -0.61 -7.95
N LEU A 74 -3.19 0.69 -7.92
CA LEU A 74 -3.14 1.49 -6.70
C LEU A 74 -4.25 2.56 -6.73
N VAL A 75 -5.12 2.55 -5.73
CA VAL A 75 -6.25 3.47 -5.61
C VAL A 75 -6.01 4.42 -4.43
N GLY A 76 -6.01 5.71 -4.72
CA GLY A 76 -5.60 6.78 -3.80
C GLY A 76 -4.09 7.01 -3.86
N VAL A 77 -3.65 8.10 -4.47
CA VAL A 77 -2.24 8.55 -4.57
C VAL A 77 -2.01 9.70 -3.58
N GLY A 78 -2.50 9.51 -2.35
CA GLY A 78 -2.35 10.44 -1.23
C GLY A 78 -1.10 10.19 -0.40
N GLY A 79 -1.19 10.36 0.92
CA GLY A 79 -0.04 10.23 1.82
C GLY A 79 0.59 8.84 1.84
N VAL A 80 -0.24 7.78 1.94
CA VAL A 80 0.23 6.39 1.89
C VAL A 80 0.50 5.95 0.45
N GLY A 81 -0.47 6.17 -0.44
CA GLY A 81 -0.39 5.66 -1.80
C GLY A 81 0.76 6.22 -2.64
N SER A 82 1.12 7.50 -2.48
CA SER A 82 2.24 8.09 -3.22
C SER A 82 3.59 7.49 -2.83
N VAL A 83 3.83 7.29 -1.53
CA VAL A 83 5.03 6.63 -1.00
C VAL A 83 5.06 5.16 -1.39
N ALA A 84 3.92 4.46 -1.31
CA ALA A 84 3.81 3.08 -1.77
C ALA A 84 4.14 2.94 -3.27
N ALA A 85 3.62 3.85 -4.11
CA ALA A 85 3.93 3.90 -5.54
C ALA A 85 5.42 4.14 -5.80
N GLU A 86 6.07 5.03 -5.03
CA GLU A 86 7.51 5.27 -5.11
C GLU A 86 8.31 4.02 -4.74
N MET A 87 8.00 3.38 -3.62
CA MET A 87 8.68 2.16 -3.17
C MET A 87 8.55 1.03 -4.21
N LEU A 88 7.35 0.79 -4.74
CA LEU A 88 7.13 -0.22 -5.80
C LEU A 88 7.89 0.12 -7.09
N THR A 89 7.90 1.39 -7.48
CA THR A 89 8.64 1.89 -8.64
C THR A 89 10.14 1.65 -8.48
N ARG A 90 10.70 1.97 -7.31
CA ARG A 90 12.11 1.72 -6.97
C ARG A 90 12.44 0.23 -6.92
N CYS A 91 11.52 -0.62 -6.46
CA CYS A 91 11.67 -2.08 -6.49
C CYS A 91 11.66 -2.66 -7.91
N GLY A 92 11.17 -1.90 -8.90
CA GLY A 92 11.14 -2.29 -10.30
C GLY A 92 9.90 -3.08 -10.70
N VAL A 93 8.74 -2.80 -10.09
CA VAL A 93 7.45 -3.38 -10.54
C VAL A 93 7.25 -3.22 -12.04
N GLY A 94 6.63 -4.20 -12.68
CA GLY A 94 6.40 -4.19 -14.13
C GLY A 94 5.51 -3.04 -14.57
N LYS A 95 4.35 -2.90 -13.92
CA LYS A 95 3.36 -1.87 -14.23
C LYS A 95 2.64 -1.36 -12.99
N LEU A 96 2.41 -0.05 -12.92
CA LEU A 96 1.54 0.60 -11.95
C LEU A 96 0.34 1.24 -12.65
N ILE A 97 -0.86 0.87 -12.22
CA ILE A 97 -2.11 1.52 -12.62
C ILE A 97 -2.62 2.35 -11.46
N MET A 98 -2.72 3.67 -11.61
CA MET A 98 -3.04 4.59 -10.52
C MET A 98 -4.39 5.27 -10.73
N PHE A 99 -5.20 5.31 -9.68
CA PHE A 99 -6.49 6.00 -9.64
C PHE A 99 -6.50 7.01 -8.50
N ASP A 100 -6.75 8.29 -8.80
CA ASP A 100 -7.00 9.34 -7.82
C ASP A 100 -7.69 10.51 -8.52
N TYR A 101 -8.75 11.07 -7.94
CA TYR A 101 -9.49 12.18 -8.56
C TYR A 101 -9.01 13.57 -8.12
N ASP A 102 -8.19 13.64 -7.07
CA ASP A 102 -7.76 14.91 -6.49
C ASP A 102 -6.61 15.55 -7.27
N LYS A 103 -6.42 16.84 -6.95
CA LYS A 103 -5.24 17.60 -7.33
C LYS A 103 -4.26 17.71 -6.17
N VAL A 104 -3.00 18.01 -6.52
CA VAL A 104 -1.97 18.33 -5.54
C VAL A 104 -2.26 19.72 -4.98
N GLU A 105 -2.31 19.82 -3.66
CA GLU A 105 -2.47 21.09 -2.94
C GLU A 105 -1.25 21.38 -2.06
N LEU A 106 -0.99 22.65 -1.76
CA LEU A 106 0.08 23.04 -0.84
C LEU A 106 -0.15 22.48 0.58
N ALA A 107 -1.40 22.26 0.96
CA ALA A 107 -1.75 21.59 2.21
C ALA A 107 -1.23 20.13 2.28
N ASN A 108 -0.87 19.52 1.15
CA ASN A 108 -0.32 18.16 1.11
C ASN A 108 1.20 18.13 1.37
N MET A 109 1.88 19.28 1.47
CA MET A 109 3.34 19.37 1.63
C MET A 109 3.85 18.97 3.02
N ASN A 110 2.96 18.71 3.98
CA ASN A 110 3.33 18.07 5.24
C ASN A 110 3.55 16.55 5.09
N ARG A 111 3.23 16.00 3.92
CA ARG A 111 3.38 14.58 3.56
C ARG A 111 4.57 14.43 2.61
N LEU A 112 4.99 13.18 2.44
CA LEU A 112 6.08 12.83 1.53
C LEU A 112 5.62 12.92 0.05
N PHE A 113 6.59 12.75 -0.85
CA PHE A 113 6.42 12.58 -2.30
C PHE A 113 6.20 13.87 -3.12
N PHE A 114 5.05 14.55 -2.99
CA PHE A 114 4.73 15.70 -3.86
C PHE A 114 5.56 16.93 -3.50
N ARG A 115 5.78 17.80 -4.50
CA ARG A 115 6.56 19.04 -4.37
C ARG A 115 5.71 20.29 -4.61
N PRO A 116 6.09 21.46 -4.05
CA PRO A 116 5.31 22.68 -4.18
C PRO A 116 5.04 23.11 -5.64
N ASN A 117 5.99 22.84 -6.55
CA ASN A 117 5.86 23.17 -7.97
C ASN A 117 4.87 22.28 -8.73
N GLN A 118 4.34 21.22 -8.10
CA GLN A 118 3.33 20.34 -8.68
C GLN A 118 1.90 20.73 -8.26
N ALA A 119 1.75 21.75 -7.42
CA ALA A 119 0.43 22.21 -6.97
C ALA A 119 -0.47 22.57 -8.17
N GLY A 120 -1.71 22.08 -8.16
CA GLY A 120 -2.70 22.24 -9.23
C GLY A 120 -2.70 21.13 -10.30
N MET A 121 -1.65 20.31 -10.38
CA MET A 121 -1.67 19.08 -11.18
C MET A 121 -2.59 18.04 -10.56
N THR A 122 -3.16 17.14 -11.36
CA THR A 122 -3.82 15.96 -10.80
C THR A 122 -2.78 15.08 -10.10
N LYS A 123 -3.14 14.47 -8.97
CA LYS A 123 -2.20 13.65 -8.18
C LYS A 123 -1.57 12.55 -9.03
N VAL A 124 -2.40 11.88 -9.85
CA VAL A 124 -1.92 10.81 -10.74
C VAL A 124 -0.96 11.30 -11.83
N ALA A 125 -1.13 12.53 -12.35
CA ALA A 125 -0.22 13.07 -13.36
C ALA A 125 1.12 13.47 -12.74
N ALA A 126 1.10 14.21 -11.63
CA ALA A 126 2.30 14.58 -10.88
C ALA A 126 3.09 13.36 -10.41
N ALA A 127 2.38 12.31 -9.96
CA ALA A 127 3.00 11.05 -9.58
C ALA A 127 3.61 10.33 -10.78
N SER A 128 2.89 10.20 -11.90
CA SER A 128 3.41 9.54 -13.10
C SER A 128 4.68 10.21 -13.63
N GLU A 129 4.73 11.55 -13.66
CA GLU A 129 5.93 12.31 -14.07
C GLU A 129 7.11 12.01 -13.16
N THR A 130 6.91 12.08 -11.84
CA THR A 130 7.97 11.85 -10.84
C THR A 130 8.47 10.41 -10.87
N LEU A 131 7.56 9.44 -10.95
CA LEU A 131 7.89 8.02 -10.90
C LEU A 131 8.57 7.54 -12.18
N ALA A 132 8.18 8.07 -13.34
CA ALA A 132 8.85 7.78 -14.62
C ALA A 132 10.30 8.29 -14.65
N ASP A 133 10.58 9.43 -14.01
CA ASP A 133 11.95 9.94 -13.84
C ASP A 133 12.77 9.07 -12.86
N ILE A 134 12.14 8.58 -11.77
CA ILE A 134 12.79 7.68 -10.81
C ILE A 134 13.15 6.32 -11.44
N ASN A 135 12.22 5.75 -12.21
CA ASN A 135 12.45 4.47 -12.87
C ASN A 135 11.69 4.38 -14.21
N PRO A 136 12.37 4.58 -15.34
CA PRO A 136 11.74 4.49 -16.66
C PRO A 136 11.40 3.06 -17.06
N ASP A 137 11.86 2.06 -16.30
CA ASP A 137 11.59 0.64 -16.57
C ASP A 137 10.15 0.25 -16.26
N VAL A 138 9.47 0.99 -15.38
CA VAL A 138 8.09 0.74 -14.95
C VAL A 138 7.10 1.34 -15.94
N VAL A 139 6.06 0.59 -16.29
CA VAL A 139 4.95 1.10 -17.11
C VAL A 139 3.93 1.78 -16.21
N PHE A 140 3.55 3.02 -16.54
CA PHE A 140 2.54 3.77 -15.79
C PHE A 140 1.25 3.92 -16.61
N GLU A 141 0.12 3.74 -15.94
CA GLU A 141 -1.21 4.02 -16.45
C GLU A 141 -1.98 4.79 -15.37
N SER A 142 -2.55 5.93 -15.70
CA SER A 142 -3.08 6.86 -14.69
C SER A 142 -4.47 7.35 -15.05
N TYR A 143 -5.38 7.37 -14.07
CA TYR A 143 -6.75 7.80 -14.24
C TYR A 143 -7.16 8.81 -13.18
N SER A 144 -7.55 10.00 -13.65
CA SER A 144 -7.93 11.13 -12.81
C SER A 144 -9.44 11.24 -12.64
N TYR A 145 -10.07 10.25 -11.99
CA TYR A 145 -11.52 10.24 -11.80
C TYR A 145 -11.93 9.50 -10.51
N ASP A 146 -13.15 9.75 -10.05
CA ASP A 146 -13.73 9.08 -8.89
C ASP A 146 -14.30 7.70 -9.28
N ILE A 147 -13.77 6.64 -8.66
CA ILE A 147 -14.13 5.24 -8.92
C ILE A 147 -15.53 4.87 -8.43
N THR A 148 -16.15 5.68 -7.56
CA THR A 148 -17.45 5.37 -6.96
C THR A 148 -18.62 5.66 -7.91
N THR A 149 -18.42 6.52 -8.91
CA THR A 149 -19.48 6.86 -9.87
C THR A 149 -19.75 5.69 -10.82
N VAL A 150 -21.02 5.45 -11.16
CA VAL A 150 -21.47 4.29 -11.96
C VAL A 150 -20.65 4.10 -13.24
N LYS A 151 -20.46 5.17 -14.01
CA LYS A 151 -19.69 5.14 -15.28
C LYS A 151 -18.23 4.75 -15.06
N ASN A 152 -17.61 5.29 -14.02
CA ASN A 152 -16.19 5.09 -13.75
C ASN A 152 -15.92 3.73 -13.09
N PHE A 153 -16.89 3.21 -12.34
CA PHE A 153 -16.81 1.91 -11.69
C PHE A 153 -16.67 0.78 -12.72
N GLU A 154 -17.46 0.80 -13.79
CA GLU A 154 -17.37 -0.19 -14.87
C GLU A 154 -15.99 -0.16 -15.53
N HIS A 155 -15.46 1.04 -15.83
CA HIS A 155 -14.11 1.18 -16.38
C HIS A 155 -13.04 0.69 -15.38
N PHE A 156 -13.17 1.04 -14.10
CA PHE A 156 -12.27 0.61 -13.02
C PHE A 156 -12.21 -0.93 -12.94
N GLN A 157 -13.36 -1.61 -12.92
CA GLN A 157 -13.44 -3.08 -12.95
C GLN A 157 -12.83 -3.66 -14.24
N GLY A 158 -13.09 -3.03 -15.39
CA GLY A 158 -12.52 -3.42 -16.67
C GLY A 158 -10.98 -3.36 -16.67
N ARG A 159 -10.39 -2.34 -16.04
CA ARG A 159 -8.93 -2.24 -15.86
C ARG A 159 -8.41 -3.23 -14.83
N MET A 160 -9.17 -3.56 -13.79
CA MET A 160 -8.79 -4.60 -12.84
C MET A 160 -8.69 -5.97 -13.54
N ALA A 161 -9.64 -6.30 -14.41
CA ALA A 161 -9.69 -7.58 -15.12
C ALA A 161 -8.74 -7.69 -16.34
N LYS A 162 -8.36 -6.56 -16.97
CA LYS A 162 -7.62 -6.56 -18.25
C LYS A 162 -6.43 -5.59 -18.30
N GLY A 163 -6.13 -4.92 -17.19
CA GLY A 163 -5.10 -3.89 -17.13
C GLY A 163 -3.70 -4.42 -16.86
N GLY A 164 -3.57 -5.68 -16.45
CA GLY A 164 -2.30 -6.36 -16.27
C GLY A 164 -1.46 -6.42 -17.54
N LEU A 165 -0.18 -6.75 -17.37
CA LEU A 165 0.71 -7.02 -18.49
C LEU A 165 0.10 -8.09 -19.41
N ASN A 166 0.18 -7.85 -20.72
CA ASN A 166 -0.39 -8.71 -21.77
C ASN A 166 -1.92 -8.90 -21.68
N GLY A 167 -2.66 -7.95 -21.09
CA GLY A 167 -4.12 -7.97 -21.04
C GLY A 167 -4.73 -8.90 -20.00
N LYS A 168 -3.91 -9.43 -19.08
CA LYS A 168 -4.35 -10.24 -17.93
C LYS A 168 -5.01 -9.37 -16.85
N PRO A 169 -5.68 -9.97 -15.86
CA PRO A 169 -6.02 -9.27 -14.62
C PRO A 169 -4.77 -8.70 -13.96
N VAL A 170 -4.95 -7.67 -13.14
CA VAL A 170 -3.87 -7.15 -12.29
C VAL A 170 -3.52 -8.17 -11.22
N ASP A 171 -2.24 -8.27 -10.83
CA ASP A 171 -1.81 -9.26 -9.85
C ASP A 171 -2.29 -8.91 -8.44
N LEU A 172 -2.41 -7.61 -8.15
CA LEU A 172 -2.83 -7.11 -6.85
C LEU A 172 -3.42 -5.70 -6.95
N VAL A 173 -4.46 -5.44 -6.16
CA VAL A 173 -5.01 -4.08 -5.94
C VAL A 173 -4.57 -3.57 -4.57
N LEU A 174 -4.15 -2.32 -4.48
CA LEU A 174 -3.81 -1.61 -3.23
C LEU A 174 -4.81 -0.49 -3.01
N CYS A 175 -5.49 -0.55 -1.86
CA CYS A 175 -6.42 0.48 -1.41
C CYS A 175 -5.72 1.40 -0.41
N CYS A 176 -5.48 2.64 -0.83
CA CYS A 176 -4.81 3.69 -0.07
C CYS A 176 -5.70 4.96 0.03
N VAL A 177 -7.02 4.78 -0.08
CA VAL A 177 -8.03 5.85 -0.02
C VAL A 177 -8.34 6.24 1.42
N ASP A 178 -9.04 7.36 1.61
CA ASP A 178 -9.28 7.99 2.91
C ASP A 178 -10.75 8.01 3.34
N ASN A 179 -11.64 7.35 2.60
CA ASN A 179 -13.07 7.28 2.88
C ASN A 179 -13.61 5.85 2.73
N TYR A 180 -14.72 5.56 3.38
CA TYR A 180 -15.33 4.23 3.39
C TYR A 180 -16.07 3.91 2.09
N GLU A 181 -16.64 4.90 1.42
CA GLU A 181 -17.36 4.72 0.15
C GLU A 181 -16.44 4.11 -0.93
N ALA A 182 -15.25 4.67 -1.10
CA ALA A 182 -14.25 4.13 -2.02
C ALA A 182 -13.74 2.75 -1.59
N ARG A 183 -13.55 2.51 -0.28
CA ARG A 183 -13.20 1.16 0.23
C ARG A 183 -14.27 0.13 -0.10
N MET A 184 -15.55 0.48 0.04
CA MET A 184 -16.68 -0.38 -0.31
C MET A 184 -16.74 -0.64 -1.83
N ALA A 185 -16.50 0.38 -2.66
CA ALA A 185 -16.44 0.20 -4.11
C ALA A 185 -15.32 -0.77 -4.51
N ILE A 186 -14.11 -0.62 -3.96
CA ILE A 186 -12.99 -1.53 -4.20
C ILE A 186 -13.34 -2.94 -3.70
N ASN A 187 -13.91 -3.07 -2.51
CA ASN A 187 -14.35 -4.35 -1.93
C ASN A 187 -15.36 -5.06 -2.84
N GLN A 188 -16.36 -4.34 -3.36
CA GLN A 188 -17.35 -4.87 -4.28
C GLN A 188 -16.69 -5.41 -5.56
N ALA A 189 -15.87 -4.58 -6.20
CA ALA A 189 -15.16 -4.96 -7.42
C ALA A 189 -14.28 -6.20 -7.21
N CYS A 190 -13.54 -6.25 -6.11
CA CYS A 190 -12.63 -7.36 -5.82
C CYS A 190 -13.38 -8.65 -5.49
N ASN A 191 -14.50 -8.58 -4.76
CA ASN A 191 -15.34 -9.75 -4.48
C ASN A 191 -16.02 -10.29 -5.75
N GLU A 192 -16.44 -9.43 -6.68
CA GLU A 192 -17.05 -9.87 -7.94
C GLU A 192 -16.05 -10.55 -8.88
N LEU A 193 -14.81 -10.07 -8.90
CA LEU A 193 -13.75 -10.58 -9.77
C LEU A 193 -12.88 -11.67 -9.11
N ASP A 194 -13.11 -12.00 -7.84
CA ASP A 194 -12.19 -12.83 -7.03
C ASP A 194 -10.74 -12.30 -7.07
N GLN A 195 -10.61 -10.97 -7.11
CA GLN A 195 -9.34 -10.26 -7.21
C GLN A 195 -8.72 -10.11 -5.83
N VAL A 196 -7.45 -10.47 -5.73
CA VAL A 196 -6.66 -10.30 -4.51
C VAL A 196 -6.30 -8.83 -4.32
N TRP A 197 -6.40 -8.33 -3.09
CA TRP A 197 -6.12 -6.93 -2.77
C TRP A 197 -5.59 -6.73 -1.35
N MET A 198 -4.94 -5.60 -1.11
CA MET A 198 -4.53 -5.16 0.22
C MET A 198 -5.12 -3.78 0.50
N GLU A 199 -5.62 -3.61 1.72
CA GLU A 199 -6.15 -2.35 2.23
C GLU A 199 -5.14 -1.74 3.20
N SER A 200 -5.13 -0.41 3.26
CA SER A 200 -4.38 0.34 4.26
C SER A 200 -5.20 1.52 4.81
N GLY A 201 -4.97 1.83 6.07
CA GLY A 201 -5.60 2.96 6.75
C GLY A 201 -4.67 3.62 7.75
N VAL A 202 -4.85 4.93 7.93
CA VAL A 202 -4.21 5.74 8.97
C VAL A 202 -5.33 6.45 9.73
N SER A 203 -5.26 6.48 11.06
CA SER A 203 -6.28 7.12 11.88
C SER A 203 -6.30 8.64 11.72
N GLU A 204 -7.44 9.26 11.99
CA GLU A 204 -7.61 10.73 11.91
C GLU A 204 -6.68 11.50 12.85
N ASN A 205 -6.23 10.89 13.94
CA ASN A 205 -5.26 11.47 14.89
C ASN A 205 -3.79 11.17 14.51
N ALA A 206 -3.53 10.53 13.37
CA ALA A 206 -2.22 10.18 12.82
C ALA A 206 -1.30 9.29 13.67
N VAL A 207 -1.76 8.73 14.80
CA VAL A 207 -0.93 7.91 15.71
C VAL A 207 -1.26 6.41 15.67
N SER A 208 -2.03 5.98 14.68
CA SER A 208 -2.22 4.56 14.38
C SER A 208 -2.43 4.33 12.89
N GLY A 209 -2.20 3.10 12.46
CA GLY A 209 -2.49 2.66 11.11
C GLY A 209 -2.56 1.15 11.01
N HIS A 210 -2.91 0.65 9.83
CA HIS A 210 -2.94 -0.78 9.58
C HIS A 210 -2.77 -1.09 8.10
N ILE A 211 -2.45 -2.35 7.84
CA ILE A 211 -2.63 -2.99 6.54
C ILE A 211 -3.45 -4.27 6.73
N GLN A 212 -4.28 -4.60 5.75
CA GLN A 212 -5.05 -5.83 5.71
C GLN A 212 -4.91 -6.50 4.36
N PHE A 213 -4.68 -7.81 4.36
CA PHE A 213 -4.61 -8.63 3.17
C PHE A 213 -5.94 -9.36 2.93
N CYS A 214 -6.58 -9.01 1.83
CA CYS A 214 -7.92 -9.44 1.48
C CYS A 214 -7.87 -10.44 0.32
N LEU A 215 -8.14 -11.69 0.66
CA LEU A 215 -8.33 -12.80 -0.27
C LEU A 215 -9.84 -13.10 -0.32
N PRO A 216 -10.56 -12.70 -1.38
CA PRO A 216 -12.00 -12.92 -1.45
C PRO A 216 -12.38 -14.38 -1.14
N GLY A 217 -13.32 -14.56 -0.22
CA GLY A 217 -13.80 -15.86 0.25
C GLY A 217 -12.89 -16.62 1.23
N ARG A 218 -11.65 -16.17 1.43
CA ARG A 218 -10.62 -16.84 2.24
C ARG A 218 -10.27 -16.07 3.50
N THR A 219 -10.18 -14.74 3.40
CA THR A 219 -10.05 -13.82 4.53
C THR A 219 -11.24 -12.86 4.57
N ALA A 220 -11.40 -12.16 5.69
CA ALA A 220 -12.44 -11.15 5.83
C ALA A 220 -12.33 -10.10 4.71
N CYS A 221 -13.43 -9.92 3.96
CA CYS A 221 -13.58 -8.75 3.12
C CYS A 221 -13.94 -7.53 3.98
N PHE A 222 -13.95 -6.33 3.41
CA PHE A 222 -14.22 -5.10 4.17
C PHE A 222 -15.61 -5.11 4.83
N GLU A 223 -16.61 -5.72 4.18
CA GLU A 223 -17.97 -5.87 4.68
C GLU A 223 -18.17 -7.07 5.64
N CYS A 224 -17.15 -7.90 5.87
CA CYS A 224 -17.24 -8.96 6.89
C CYS A 224 -17.21 -8.38 8.31
N SER A 225 -16.49 -7.27 8.50
CA SER A 225 -16.38 -6.54 9.77
C SER A 225 -16.42 -5.02 9.50
N PRO A 226 -17.55 -4.49 9.01
CA PRO A 226 -17.67 -3.09 8.64
C PRO A 226 -17.55 -2.18 9.87
N PRO A 227 -17.00 -0.96 9.71
CA PRO A 227 -17.00 0.02 10.79
C PRO A 227 -18.44 0.41 11.15
N LEU A 228 -18.63 0.95 12.36
CA LEU A 228 -19.95 1.25 12.90
C LEU A 228 -20.77 2.19 11.99
N ILE A 229 -20.15 3.23 11.42
CA ILE A 229 -20.84 4.20 10.55
C ILE A 229 -21.43 3.53 9.30
N VAL A 230 -20.67 2.59 8.70
CA VAL A 230 -21.11 1.82 7.54
C VAL A 230 -22.23 0.85 7.95
N SER A 231 -22.10 0.20 9.10
CA SER A 231 -23.12 -0.73 9.63
C SER A 231 -24.47 -0.05 9.88
N LEU A 232 -24.46 1.22 10.29
CA LEU A 232 -25.66 2.02 10.52
C LEU A 232 -26.22 2.66 9.25
N GLY A 233 -25.56 2.50 8.09
CA GLY A 233 -25.91 3.20 6.86
C GLY A 233 -25.78 4.72 6.97
N GLY A 234 -24.92 5.20 7.87
CA GLY A 234 -24.68 6.62 8.08
C GLY A 234 -23.82 7.21 6.98
N ASP A 235 -24.02 8.50 6.70
CA ASP A 235 -23.15 9.25 5.79
C ASP A 235 -21.87 9.66 6.53
N GLU A 236 -20.71 9.20 6.06
CA GLU A 236 -19.40 9.54 6.62
C GLU A 236 -19.15 11.06 6.63
N LYS A 237 -19.77 11.81 5.72
CA LYS A 237 -19.68 13.29 5.70
C LYS A 237 -20.19 13.91 7.00
N THR A 238 -21.05 13.23 7.76
CA THR A 238 -21.51 13.68 9.08
C THR A 238 -20.41 13.63 10.15
N LEU A 239 -19.36 12.83 9.94
CA LEU A 239 -18.20 12.75 10.85
C LEU A 239 -17.21 13.89 10.58
N LYS A 240 -17.10 14.35 9.33
CA LYS A 240 -16.18 15.41 8.92
C LYS A 240 -16.76 16.78 9.29
N ARG A 241 -16.21 17.41 10.33
CA ARG A 241 -16.54 18.80 10.67
C ARG A 241 -15.87 19.76 9.71
N GLU A 242 -16.61 20.73 9.17
CA GLU A 242 -16.04 21.78 8.31
C GLU A 242 -14.90 22.51 9.03
N GLY A 243 -13.77 22.68 8.34
CA GLY A 243 -12.56 23.33 8.88
C GLY A 243 -11.67 22.44 9.75
N VAL A 244 -12.05 21.19 10.03
CA VAL A 244 -11.21 20.23 10.76
C VAL A 244 -10.56 19.26 9.77
N CYS A 245 -9.26 19.45 9.51
CA CYS A 245 -8.48 18.48 8.77
C CYS A 245 -8.07 17.34 9.68
N ALA A 246 -8.15 16.09 9.18
CA ALA A 246 -7.51 14.95 9.84
C ALA A 246 -6.02 15.26 10.04
N ALA A 247 -5.51 14.99 11.24
CA ALA A 247 -4.08 15.08 11.48
C ALA A 247 -3.38 14.12 10.53
N SER A 248 -2.22 14.54 10.01
CA SER A 248 -1.40 13.67 9.18
C SER A 248 0.07 13.84 9.55
N LEU A 249 0.69 12.72 9.91
CA LEU A 249 2.12 12.65 10.20
C LEU A 249 2.83 11.88 9.09
N PRO A 250 3.89 12.45 8.49
CA PRO A 250 4.65 11.78 7.45
C PRO A 250 5.32 10.50 7.95
N THR A 251 5.61 10.40 9.26
CA THR A 251 6.16 9.20 9.90
C THR A 251 5.20 8.01 9.84
N THR A 252 3.95 8.20 10.29
CA THR A 252 2.91 7.15 10.26
C THR A 252 2.57 6.75 8.83
N MET A 253 2.47 7.72 7.92
CA MET A 253 2.23 7.44 6.50
C MET A 253 3.39 6.66 5.88
N GLY A 254 4.63 7.06 6.15
CA GLY A 254 5.83 6.35 5.67
C GLY A 254 5.89 4.92 6.19
N LEU A 255 5.61 4.71 7.48
CA LEU A 255 5.63 3.38 8.08
C LEU A 255 4.53 2.47 7.51
N VAL A 256 3.29 2.94 7.44
CA VAL A 256 2.17 2.16 6.87
C VAL A 256 2.44 1.83 5.40
N SER A 257 3.01 2.76 4.63
CA SER A 257 3.40 2.51 3.23
C SER A 257 4.49 1.44 3.13
N ALA A 258 5.51 1.51 4.00
CA ALA A 258 6.57 0.52 4.04
C ALA A 258 6.04 -0.87 4.41
N LEU A 259 5.18 -0.97 5.43
CA LEU A 259 4.53 -2.22 5.82
C LEU A 259 3.68 -2.78 4.68
N LEU A 260 2.88 -1.93 4.01
CA LEU A 260 2.05 -2.31 2.87
C LEU A 260 2.91 -2.91 1.75
N VAL A 261 3.91 -2.16 1.27
CA VAL A 261 4.77 -2.61 0.17
C VAL A 261 5.60 -3.82 0.56
N GLN A 262 6.09 -3.91 1.79
CA GLN A 262 6.78 -5.11 2.26
C GLN A 262 5.86 -6.33 2.20
N ASN A 263 4.57 -6.19 2.54
CA ASN A 263 3.60 -7.28 2.43
C ASN A 263 3.30 -7.64 0.96
N VAL A 264 3.24 -6.64 0.07
CA VAL A 264 3.17 -6.86 -1.38
C VAL A 264 4.34 -7.69 -1.87
N LEU A 265 5.58 -7.30 -1.53
CA LEU A 265 6.78 -8.01 -1.95
C LEU A 265 6.79 -9.44 -1.45
N LYS A 266 6.51 -9.67 -0.16
CA LYS A 266 6.40 -11.02 0.43
C LYS A 266 5.41 -11.89 -0.36
N TYR A 267 4.24 -11.33 -0.70
CA TYR A 267 3.20 -12.03 -1.44
C TYR A 267 3.61 -12.34 -2.89
N VAL A 268 4.06 -11.33 -3.66
CA VAL A 268 4.30 -11.51 -5.11
C VAL A 268 5.60 -12.29 -5.40
N LEU A 269 6.60 -12.17 -4.52
CA LEU A 269 7.90 -12.83 -4.62
C LEU A 269 8.04 -14.09 -3.75
N ASN A 270 6.97 -14.50 -3.05
CA ASN A 270 6.89 -15.74 -2.25
C ASN A 270 8.02 -15.90 -1.22
N PHE A 271 8.30 -14.85 -0.45
CA PHE A 271 9.28 -14.91 0.66
C PHE A 271 8.69 -14.38 1.96
N GLY A 272 9.32 -14.70 3.08
CA GLY A 272 8.84 -14.33 4.40
C GLY A 272 7.45 -14.89 4.71
N SER A 273 6.77 -14.30 5.70
CA SER A 273 5.40 -14.64 6.08
C SER A 273 4.49 -13.46 5.77
N VAL A 274 3.49 -13.66 4.90
CA VAL A 274 2.52 -12.61 4.56
C VAL A 274 1.59 -12.35 5.75
N SER A 275 1.43 -11.10 6.11
CA SER A 275 0.56 -10.68 7.22
C SER A 275 -0.86 -10.49 6.70
N TYR A 276 -1.83 -11.15 7.34
CA TYR A 276 -3.26 -11.00 7.01
C TYR A 276 -3.86 -9.71 7.54
N TYR A 277 -3.45 -9.31 8.73
CA TYR A 277 -3.64 -7.99 9.30
C TYR A 277 -2.36 -7.64 10.05
N LEU A 278 -1.93 -6.40 9.92
CA LEU A 278 -0.84 -5.84 10.71
C LEU A 278 -1.23 -4.42 11.09
N GLY A 279 -1.48 -4.22 12.38
CA GLY A 279 -1.72 -2.90 12.95
C GLY A 279 -0.41 -2.22 13.36
N TYR A 280 -0.50 -0.92 13.55
CA TYR A 280 0.55 -0.08 14.11
C TYR A 280 -0.08 0.91 15.09
N ASN A 281 0.43 0.92 16.32
CA ASN A 281 0.10 1.93 17.32
C ASN A 281 1.37 2.71 17.68
N ALA A 282 1.44 3.96 17.24
CA ALA A 282 2.59 4.83 17.40
C ALA A 282 2.83 5.28 18.86
N LEU A 283 1.82 5.18 19.72
CA LEU A 283 1.95 5.59 21.12
C LEU A 283 2.65 4.55 21.98
N LYS A 284 2.68 3.30 21.54
CA LYS A 284 3.19 2.15 22.31
C LYS A 284 4.18 1.29 21.53
N ASP A 285 4.58 1.72 20.33
CA ASP A 285 5.40 0.94 19.39
C ASP A 285 4.88 -0.50 19.21
N PHE A 286 3.56 -0.64 19.16
CA PHE A 286 2.89 -1.94 19.19
C PHE A 286 2.36 -2.33 17.81
N PHE A 287 2.68 -3.57 17.40
CA PHE A 287 2.40 -4.11 16.07
C PHE A 287 1.57 -5.41 16.15
N PRO A 288 0.25 -5.31 16.40
CA PRO A 288 -0.61 -6.50 16.48
C PRO A 288 -0.77 -7.15 15.10
N THR A 289 -0.74 -8.48 15.06
CA THR A 289 -1.03 -9.27 13.85
C THR A 289 -2.11 -10.28 14.13
N TRP A 290 -3.14 -10.35 13.26
CA TRP A 290 -4.25 -11.28 13.40
C TRP A 290 -4.76 -11.78 12.05
N PRO A 291 -5.19 -13.04 11.93
CA PRO A 291 -5.96 -13.48 10.77
C PRO A 291 -7.44 -13.12 10.94
N MET A 292 -7.96 -12.25 10.07
CA MET A 292 -9.40 -11.96 10.02
C MET A 292 -10.10 -12.95 9.10
N ARG A 293 -11.03 -13.74 9.64
CA ARG A 293 -11.79 -14.76 8.88
C ARG A 293 -13.04 -14.16 8.22
N PRO A 294 -13.50 -14.72 7.08
CA PRO A 294 -14.75 -14.29 6.46
C PRO A 294 -15.94 -14.47 7.41
N ASN A 295 -16.87 -13.52 7.36
CA ASN A 295 -18.18 -13.66 8.01
C ASN A 295 -19.10 -14.53 7.13
N PRO A 296 -19.58 -15.71 7.58
CA PRO A 296 -20.49 -16.56 6.81
C PRO A 296 -21.79 -15.85 6.41
N ASN A 297 -22.20 -14.86 7.19
CA ASN A 297 -23.41 -14.06 6.98
C ASN A 297 -23.09 -12.67 6.42
N CYS A 298 -21.98 -12.51 5.71
CA CYS A 298 -21.63 -11.24 5.05
C CYS A 298 -22.81 -10.72 4.21
N THR A 299 -23.07 -9.41 4.30
CA THR A 299 -24.10 -8.70 3.52
C THR A 299 -23.83 -8.80 2.02
N ASN A 300 -22.56 -8.70 1.64
CA ASN A 300 -22.10 -8.82 0.27
C ASN A 300 -22.33 -10.24 -0.30
N ALA A 301 -23.20 -10.35 -1.30
CA ALA A 301 -23.50 -11.61 -1.97
C ALA A 301 -22.30 -12.19 -2.76
N ALA A 302 -21.46 -11.34 -3.35
CA ALA A 302 -20.26 -11.77 -4.07
C ALA A 302 -19.21 -12.35 -3.10
N CYS A 303 -19.09 -11.77 -1.89
CA CYS A 303 -18.26 -12.36 -0.83
C CYS A 303 -18.72 -13.79 -0.49
N LYS A 304 -20.02 -14.00 -0.26
CA LYS A 304 -20.56 -15.35 0.02
C LYS A 304 -20.34 -16.34 -1.12
N LYS A 305 -20.44 -15.89 -2.37
CA LYS A 305 -20.10 -16.71 -3.55
C LYS A 305 -18.61 -17.11 -3.54
N CYS A 306 -17.70 -16.18 -3.23
CA CYS A 306 -16.28 -16.48 -3.09
C CYS A 306 -16.01 -17.45 -1.93
N GLN A 307 -16.69 -17.29 -0.79
CA GLN A 307 -16.56 -18.21 0.35
C GLN A 307 -16.96 -19.65 -0.03
N ALA A 308 -18.06 -19.79 -0.78
CA ALA A 308 -18.48 -21.10 -1.28
C ALA A 308 -17.46 -21.69 -2.27
N LYS A 309 -16.88 -20.86 -3.15
CA LYS A 309 -15.86 -21.26 -4.13
C LYS A 309 -14.57 -21.75 -3.46
N HIS A 310 -14.12 -21.09 -2.39
CA HIS A 310 -12.86 -21.36 -1.70
C HIS A 310 -13.06 -22.13 -0.38
N LYS A 311 -14.15 -22.90 -0.26
CA LYS A 311 -14.46 -23.68 0.93
C LYS A 311 -13.34 -24.68 1.23
N GLY A 312 -12.87 -24.71 2.48
CA GLY A 312 -11.77 -25.58 2.91
C GLY A 312 -10.38 -25.02 2.65
N TRP A 313 -10.26 -23.79 2.16
CA TRP A 313 -8.98 -23.09 2.16
C TRP A 313 -8.55 -22.79 3.58
N GLU A 314 -7.28 -23.09 3.88
CA GLU A 314 -6.61 -22.72 5.11
C GLU A 314 -5.40 -21.83 4.76
N PRO A 315 -5.06 -20.87 5.63
CA PRO A 315 -3.85 -20.07 5.43
C PRO A 315 -2.63 -21.00 5.42
N PRO A 316 -1.70 -20.84 4.45
CA PRO A 316 -0.49 -21.64 4.41
C PRO A 316 0.27 -21.50 5.73
N VAL A 317 0.41 -22.62 6.44
CA VAL A 317 1.34 -22.73 7.56
C VAL A 317 2.73 -22.82 6.93
N ARG A 318 3.54 -21.78 7.10
CA ARG A 318 4.93 -21.85 6.65
C ARG A 318 5.65 -22.78 7.63
N GLU A 319 6.04 -23.95 7.16
CA GLU A 319 6.94 -24.83 7.91
C GLU A 319 8.18 -24.00 8.28
N LYS A 320 8.61 -24.07 9.56
CA LYS A 320 9.95 -23.63 9.91
C LYS A 320 10.86 -24.48 9.02
N LYS A 321 11.48 -23.88 8.01
CA LYS A 321 12.71 -24.46 7.50
C LYS A 321 13.64 -24.41 8.69
N ASP A 322 13.98 -25.57 9.23
CA ASP A 322 15.12 -25.68 10.10
C ASP A 322 16.32 -25.26 9.24
N ASP A 323 16.62 -23.96 9.24
CA ASP A 323 17.87 -23.41 8.77
C ASP A 323 18.95 -23.75 9.82
N ALA A 324 18.97 -25.02 10.27
CA ALA A 324 20.11 -25.63 10.92
C ALA A 324 21.19 -25.73 9.85
N VAL A 325 21.80 -24.59 9.56
CA VAL A 325 23.10 -24.55 8.91
C VAL A 325 24.04 -25.12 9.96
N GLU A 326 24.31 -26.43 9.87
CA GLU A 326 25.50 -27.01 10.48
C GLU A 326 26.70 -26.41 9.77
N THR A 327 27.04 -25.18 10.15
CA THR A 327 28.34 -24.59 9.84
C THR A 327 29.32 -25.16 10.84
N GLU A 328 30.24 -26.01 10.36
CA GLU A 328 31.50 -26.28 11.05
C GLU A 328 32.22 -24.93 11.22
N TYR A 329 31.98 -24.27 12.34
CA TYR A 329 32.82 -23.19 12.80
C TYR A 329 34.02 -23.78 13.52
N ASP A 330 35.16 -23.12 13.38
CA ASP A 330 36.34 -23.43 14.16
C ASP A 330 36.04 -23.17 15.63
N ASN A 331 35.72 -24.24 16.37
CA ASN A 331 35.34 -24.19 17.77
C ASN A 331 36.56 -24.47 18.66
N GLU A 332 37.68 -23.76 18.41
CA GLU A 332 38.92 -23.91 19.18
C GLU A 332 38.71 -23.73 20.69
N TRP A 333 37.65 -23.03 21.09
CA TRP A 333 37.33 -22.68 22.48
C TRP A 333 36.34 -23.65 23.13
N GLY A 334 35.89 -24.70 22.44
CA GLY A 334 34.98 -25.70 22.99
C GLY A 334 33.65 -25.12 23.46
N LEU A 335 33.14 -24.10 22.77
CA LEU A 335 31.85 -23.49 23.05
C LEU A 335 30.75 -24.52 22.82
N GLU A 336 29.98 -24.80 23.87
CA GLU A 336 28.79 -25.65 23.81
C GLU A 336 27.55 -24.74 23.84
N VAL A 337 26.56 -25.06 23.01
CA VAL A 337 25.25 -24.41 23.10
C VAL A 337 24.47 -25.13 24.20
N GLU A 338 24.43 -24.56 25.39
CA GLU A 338 23.47 -24.99 26.40
C GLU A 338 22.07 -24.69 25.87
N GLY A 339 21.29 -25.74 25.61
CA GLY A 339 19.93 -25.62 25.12
C GLY A 339 19.04 -24.99 26.18
N GLU A 340 18.76 -23.70 26.08
CA GLU A 340 17.55 -23.16 26.70
C GLU A 340 16.36 -23.80 25.98
N GLU A 341 15.58 -24.62 26.69
CA GLU A 341 14.21 -24.91 26.26
C GLU A 341 13.52 -23.55 26.10
N ALA A 342 13.44 -23.09 24.85
CA ALA A 342 12.67 -21.91 24.51
C ALA A 342 11.23 -22.19 24.95
N ASN A 343 10.84 -21.59 26.09
CA ASN A 343 9.47 -21.53 26.53
C ASN A 343 8.72 -20.64 25.53
N ASP A 344 8.36 -21.22 24.39
CA ASP A 344 7.65 -20.61 23.27
C ASP A 344 6.14 -20.46 23.58
N ASP A 345 5.79 -20.23 24.85
CA ASP A 345 4.42 -20.07 25.34
C ASP A 345 3.79 -18.72 24.93
N ALA A 346 4.49 -17.87 24.17
CA ALA A 346 3.94 -16.63 23.65
C ALA A 346 3.12 -16.79 22.34
N LEU A 347 3.07 -18.00 21.77
CA LEU A 347 2.32 -18.30 20.53
C LEU A 347 1.37 -19.50 20.68
N GLN A 348 0.76 -19.68 21.86
CA GLN A 348 -0.43 -20.53 21.93
C GLN A 348 -1.60 -19.83 21.23
N VAL A 349 -1.90 -20.32 20.04
CA VAL A 349 -3.22 -20.20 19.41
C VAL A 349 -4.22 -20.72 20.43
N TYR A 350 -4.94 -19.82 21.11
CA TYR A 350 -6.03 -20.21 22.01
C TYR A 350 -7.01 -21.10 21.21
N PRO A 351 -7.25 -22.35 21.64
CA PRO A 351 -8.26 -23.18 21.01
C PRO A 351 -9.64 -22.53 21.16
N ALA A 352 -10.53 -22.82 20.21
CA ALA A 352 -11.86 -22.22 20.02
C ALA A 352 -12.89 -22.45 21.17
N ALA A 353 -12.45 -22.64 22.41
CA ALA A 353 -13.26 -23.00 23.57
C ALA A 353 -13.35 -21.91 24.66
N VAL A 354 -13.10 -20.63 24.34
CA VAL A 354 -13.41 -19.49 25.24
C VAL A 354 -14.58 -18.67 24.70
N LEU A 355 -15.52 -19.33 24.04
CA LEU A 355 -16.78 -18.74 23.57
C LEU A 355 -17.97 -19.33 24.35
N SER A 356 -17.90 -19.40 25.69
CA SER A 356 -19.04 -19.85 26.50
C SER A 356 -19.06 -19.37 27.96
N LEU A 357 -18.43 -18.25 28.31
CA LEU A 357 -18.49 -17.70 29.67
C LEU A 357 -18.80 -16.20 29.69
N PHE A 358 -19.92 -15.80 29.09
CA PHE A 358 -20.60 -14.54 29.44
C PHE A 358 -22.11 -14.66 29.20
N VAL A 359 -22.75 -15.61 29.91
CA VAL A 359 -24.17 -15.52 30.25
C VAL A 359 -24.30 -15.98 31.70
N SER A 360 -25.03 -15.21 32.50
CA SER A 360 -25.39 -15.44 33.90
C SER A 360 -24.43 -14.91 34.98
N SER A 361 -24.64 -13.65 35.37
CA SER A 361 -25.03 -13.37 36.76
C SER A 361 -25.70 -11.99 36.86
N HIS A 362 -27.00 -12.00 37.13
CA HIS A 362 -27.74 -10.84 37.62
C HIS A 362 -27.21 -10.42 39.00
N GLY A 363 -27.00 -9.12 39.21
CA GLY A 363 -26.65 -8.54 40.51
C GLY A 363 -26.71 -7.02 40.48
N VAL A 364 -27.79 -6.48 41.00
CA VAL A 364 -28.15 -5.05 41.10
C VAL A 364 -27.16 -4.27 42.00
N ALA A 365 -26.66 -3.10 41.54
CA ALA A 365 -26.79 -1.80 42.25
C ALA A 365 -25.73 -0.73 41.89
N ASN A 366 -26.27 0.41 41.43
CA ASN A 366 -25.89 1.81 41.67
C ASN A 366 -24.88 2.54 40.74
N PRO A 367 -25.29 3.67 40.11
CA PRO A 367 -24.49 4.42 39.14
C PRO A 367 -23.78 5.60 39.81
N LYS A 368 -22.45 5.68 39.68
CA LYS A 368 -21.63 6.90 39.79
C LYS A 368 -20.16 6.52 39.66
N ARG A 369 -19.62 6.56 38.44
CA ARG A 369 -18.25 6.99 38.14
C ARG A 369 -18.05 7.03 36.63
N GLY A 370 -17.39 8.10 36.19
CA GLY A 370 -17.36 8.58 34.82
C GLY A 370 -16.85 7.55 33.83
N ILE A 371 -17.54 7.53 32.69
CA ILE A 371 -17.13 6.88 31.46
C ILE A 371 -15.89 7.63 30.96
N VAL A 372 -14.72 7.00 31.06
CA VAL A 372 -13.53 7.37 30.30
C VAL A 372 -13.66 6.62 28.97
N ASN A 373 -14.16 7.32 27.95
CA ASN A 373 -14.17 6.83 26.58
C ASN A 373 -12.73 6.86 26.06
N TYR A 374 -12.17 5.70 25.72
CA TYR A 374 -11.03 5.60 24.82
C TYR A 374 -11.58 5.57 23.39
N LEU A 375 -11.46 6.71 22.70
CA LEU A 375 -11.55 6.86 21.25
C LEU A 375 -10.14 6.95 20.67
#